data_AF-M7DGP6-F1
#
_entry.id   AF-M7DGP6-F1
#
_cell.length_a   1.000
_cell.length_b   1.000
_cell.length_c   1.000
_cell.angle_alpha   90.00
_cell.angle_beta   90.00
_cell.angle_gamma   90.00
#
_symmetry.space_group_name_H-M   'P 1'
#
loop_
_entity.id
_entity.type
_entity.pdbx_description
1 polymer ?
#
loop_
_entity_poly.entity_id
_entity_poly.type
_entity_poly.pdbx_seq_one_letter_code
_entity_poly.pdbx_strand_id
1 'polypeptide(L)'
;MAILPARPYKPKDKSKAEVGVQIVERWILARLRHHTFFTLAEANQCIRSLLEELNSRPFRRLPDNRQTAFETLDQPALRPLPKQPYEYVEIRRCRVNIDYHIEFDQHHYSVPHQYVGEQVEVQASDHLVQVHFRQRQVASHPRRHRPGTTTEAGHMPARHRKQQQWTPGRLKSWARDIGPDTLIWVSDRLAEREHPEQAYRVCLGLLNLTREYPSQRLNAGCRIANREGLNRLKHIKAILRSNRDKLPEQLPLNAELPQHHENIRGPKSFH
;
A
#
# COMPACT_ATOMS: atom_id res chain seq x y z
N MET A 1 -37.23 14.82 25.08
CA MET A 1 -37.75 13.62 24.40
C MET A 1 -36.55 12.76 24.00
N ALA A 2 -36.37 11.58 24.59
CA ALA A 2 -35.22 10.73 24.29
C ALA A 2 -35.43 10.01 22.96
N ILE A 3 -34.50 10.18 22.00
CA ILE A 3 -34.51 9.44 20.74
C ILE A 3 -34.01 8.03 21.05
N LEU A 4 -34.93 7.08 21.18
CA LEU A 4 -34.60 5.67 21.37
C LEU A 4 -34.19 5.05 20.02
N PRO A 5 -32.98 4.50 19.88
CA PRO A 5 -32.57 3.83 18.65
C PRO A 5 -33.43 2.60 18.40
N ALA A 6 -33.71 2.31 17.12
CA ALA A 6 -34.40 1.09 16.71
C ALA A 6 -33.60 -0.15 17.15
N ARG A 7 -34.30 -1.22 17.57
CA ARG A 7 -33.63 -2.43 18.06
C ARG A 7 -32.90 -3.16 16.93
N PRO A 8 -31.72 -3.74 17.19
CA PRO A 8 -31.03 -4.60 16.22
C PRO A 8 -31.94 -5.74 15.74
N TYR A 9 -31.88 -6.04 14.43
CA TYR A 9 -32.62 -7.14 13.78
C TYR A 9 -34.16 -7.07 13.89
N LYS A 10 -34.72 -5.88 14.12
CA LYS A 10 -36.17 -5.65 14.12
C LYS A 10 -36.56 -4.69 12.98
N PRO A 11 -36.73 -5.18 11.74
CA PRO A 11 -36.98 -4.33 10.56
C PRO A 11 -38.24 -3.46 10.69
N LYS A 12 -39.26 -3.96 11.41
CA LYS A 12 -40.51 -3.23 11.67
C LYS A 12 -40.30 -1.91 12.43
N ASP A 13 -39.24 -1.81 13.25
CA ASP A 13 -38.89 -0.62 14.02
C ASP A 13 -38.32 0.50 13.12
N LYS A 14 -37.99 0.22 11.85
CA LYS A 14 -37.41 1.17 10.89
C LYS A 14 -38.20 1.30 9.57
N SER A 15 -39.46 0.87 9.56
CA SER A 15 -40.33 0.80 8.38
C SER A 15 -40.39 2.10 7.55
N LYS A 16 -40.38 3.28 8.18
CA LYS A 16 -40.38 4.57 7.47
C LYS A 16 -39.10 4.83 6.69
N ALA A 17 -37.94 4.41 7.20
CA ALA A 17 -36.67 4.56 6.51
C ALA A 17 -36.57 3.61 5.30
N GLU A 18 -37.05 2.36 5.47
CA GLU A 18 -37.09 1.37 4.37
C GLU A 18 -38.00 1.84 3.22
N VAL A 19 -39.17 2.40 3.54
CA VAL A 19 -40.04 3.02 2.52
C VAL A 19 -39.34 4.19 1.83
N GLY A 20 -38.54 4.97 2.56
CA GLY A 20 -37.69 6.03 1.99
C GLY A 20 -36.71 5.48 0.96
N VAL A 21 -36.01 4.38 1.27
CA VAL A 21 -35.09 3.70 0.34
C VAL A 21 -35.83 3.24 -0.91
N GLN A 22 -36.98 2.57 -0.78
CA GLN A 22 -37.76 2.10 -1.92
C GLN A 22 -38.23 3.25 -2.84
N ILE A 23 -38.49 4.42 -2.28
CA ILE A 23 -38.84 5.62 -3.06
C ILE A 23 -37.63 6.04 -3.92
N VAL A 24 -36.44 6.14 -3.33
CA VAL A 24 -35.22 6.49 -4.06
C VAL A 24 -34.90 5.45 -5.14
N GLU A 25 -34.98 4.15 -4.81
CA GLU A 25 -34.76 3.06 -5.77
C GLU A 25 -35.72 3.18 -6.97
N ARG A 26 -37.01 3.40 -6.73
CA ARG A 26 -38.02 3.47 -7.79
C ARG A 26 -37.91 4.72 -8.65
N TRP A 27 -37.59 5.87 -8.05
CA TRP A 27 -37.61 7.15 -8.76
C TRP A 27 -36.26 7.58 -9.30
N ILE A 28 -35.16 7.00 -8.82
CA ILE A 28 -33.82 7.28 -9.32
C ILE A 28 -33.25 6.03 -10.00
N LEU A 29 -32.96 4.96 -9.24
CA LEU A 29 -32.24 3.80 -9.78
C LEU A 29 -33.01 3.11 -10.92
N ALA A 30 -34.32 2.91 -10.76
CA ALA A 30 -35.13 2.28 -11.80
C ALA A 30 -35.20 3.13 -13.09
N ARG A 31 -35.11 4.46 -13.02
CA ARG A 31 -35.05 5.31 -14.23
C ARG A 31 -33.70 5.20 -14.93
N LEU A 32 -32.62 5.03 -14.17
CA LEU A 32 -31.26 4.91 -14.69
C LEU A 32 -30.87 3.47 -15.10
N ARG A 33 -31.74 2.47 -14.88
CA ARG A 33 -31.42 1.03 -15.06
C ARG A 33 -30.98 0.62 -16.48
N HIS A 34 -31.29 1.43 -17.49
CA HIS A 34 -30.90 1.20 -18.89
C HIS A 34 -29.90 2.23 -19.41
N HIS A 35 -29.39 3.10 -18.53
CA HIS A 35 -28.35 4.05 -18.86
C HIS A 35 -26.98 3.44 -18.58
N THR A 36 -26.07 3.59 -19.52
CA THR A 36 -24.66 3.24 -19.34
C THR A 36 -23.91 4.54 -19.10
N PHE A 37 -23.17 4.60 -17.98
CA PHE A 37 -22.33 5.75 -17.63
C PHE A 37 -20.88 5.42 -17.92
N PHE A 38 -20.14 6.40 -18.44
CA PHE A 38 -18.71 6.25 -18.75
C PHE A 38 -17.82 6.92 -17.70
N THR A 39 -18.40 7.77 -16.84
CA THR A 39 -17.69 8.40 -15.73
C THR A 39 -18.55 8.48 -14.47
N LEU A 40 -17.91 8.53 -13.30
CA LEU A 40 -18.60 8.77 -12.03
C LEU A 40 -19.26 10.16 -11.99
N ALA A 41 -18.64 11.15 -12.64
CA ALA A 41 -19.18 12.51 -12.71
C ALA A 41 -20.52 12.55 -13.43
N GLU A 42 -20.62 11.85 -14.57
CA GLU A 42 -21.86 11.71 -15.34
C GLU A 42 -22.97 11.05 -14.52
N ALA A 43 -22.66 9.93 -13.86
CA ALA A 43 -23.61 9.24 -12.98
C ALA A 43 -24.11 10.16 -11.85
N ASN A 44 -23.20 10.88 -11.19
CA ASN A 44 -23.54 11.83 -10.13
C ASN A 44 -24.42 12.98 -10.62
N GLN A 45 -24.18 13.49 -11.83
CA GLN A 45 -24.99 14.55 -12.41
C GLN A 45 -26.42 14.08 -12.70
N CYS A 46 -26.59 12.90 -13.31
CA CYS A 46 -27.91 12.33 -13.58
C CYS A 46 -28.68 12.03 -12.28
N ILE A 47 -28.01 11.47 -11.27
CA ILE A 47 -28.60 11.22 -9.96
C ILE A 47 -29.07 12.54 -9.32
N ARG A 48 -28.27 13.61 -9.39
CA ARG A 48 -28.61 14.91 -8.80
C ARG A 48 -29.88 15.51 -9.42
N SER A 49 -29.99 15.47 -10.75
CA SER A 49 -31.20 15.93 -11.46
C SER A 49 -32.45 15.15 -11.02
N LEU A 50 -32.36 13.82 -10.95
CA LEU A 50 -33.49 12.98 -10.51
C LEU A 50 -33.84 13.16 -9.03
N LEU A 51 -32.86 13.49 -8.20
CA LEU A 51 -33.04 13.78 -6.78
C LEU A 51 -33.81 15.10 -6.58
N GLU A 52 -33.50 16.14 -7.35
CA GLU A 52 -34.24 17.41 -7.36
C GLU A 52 -35.70 17.20 -7.79
N GLU A 53 -35.93 16.42 -8.85
CA GLU A 53 -37.29 16.03 -9.27
C GLU A 53 -38.03 15.24 -8.18
N LEU A 54 -37.34 14.30 -7.51
CA LEU A 54 -37.95 13.51 -6.44
C LEU A 54 -38.33 14.36 -5.22
N ASN A 55 -37.48 15.32 -4.84
CA ASN A 55 -37.70 16.16 -3.67
C ASN A 55 -38.79 17.20 -3.87
N SER A 56 -38.92 17.74 -5.10
CA SER A 56 -39.98 18.68 -5.48
C SER A 56 -41.33 18.03 -5.76
N ARG A 57 -41.37 16.70 -5.98
CA ARG A 57 -42.60 15.96 -6.29
C ARG A 57 -43.61 16.00 -5.12
N PRO A 58 -44.88 16.36 -5.38
CA PRO A 58 -45.93 16.37 -4.36
C PRO A 58 -46.12 15.01 -3.66
N PHE A 59 -46.45 15.05 -2.38
CA PHE A 59 -46.86 13.86 -1.66
C PHE A 59 -48.22 13.33 -2.15
N ARG A 60 -48.47 12.03 -1.94
CA ARG A 60 -49.76 11.40 -2.33
C ARG A 60 -50.88 11.64 -1.32
N ARG A 61 -50.55 11.79 -0.04
CA ARG A 61 -51.51 11.83 1.08
C ARG A 61 -51.26 12.98 2.07
N LEU A 62 -50.27 13.82 1.77
CA LEU A 62 -49.90 14.97 2.56
C LEU A 62 -49.88 16.19 1.62
N PRO A 63 -50.10 17.40 2.15
CA PRO A 63 -49.84 18.61 1.38
C PRO A 63 -48.34 18.74 1.07
N ASP A 64 -48.02 19.54 0.06
CA ASP A 64 -46.65 19.91 -0.32
C ASP A 64 -45.75 18.74 -0.75
N ASN A 65 -44.43 18.86 -0.53
CA ASN A 65 -43.41 17.93 -1.02
C ASN A 65 -42.26 17.73 0.01
N ARG A 66 -41.26 16.94 -0.33
CA ARG A 66 -40.14 16.63 0.59
C ARG A 66 -39.26 17.84 0.86
N GLN A 67 -39.06 18.68 -0.15
CA GLN A 67 -38.22 19.87 -0.03
C GLN A 67 -38.82 20.85 0.99
N THR A 68 -40.09 21.20 0.82
CA THR A 68 -40.83 22.08 1.75
C THR A 68 -40.90 21.51 3.17
N ALA A 69 -41.09 20.20 3.31
CA ALA A 69 -41.03 19.53 4.60
C ALA A 69 -39.65 19.67 5.27
N PHE A 70 -38.56 19.49 4.52
CA PHE A 70 -37.20 19.69 5.02
C PHE A 70 -36.96 21.15 5.45
N GLU A 71 -37.34 22.12 4.61
CA GLU A 71 -37.16 23.55 4.87
C GLU A 71 -37.95 24.01 6.11
N THR A 72 -39.17 23.47 6.31
CA THR A 72 -40.05 23.88 7.42
C THR A 72 -39.71 23.19 8.74
N LEU A 73 -39.32 21.90 8.69
CA LEU A 73 -39.16 21.07 9.90
C LEU A 73 -37.71 20.83 10.26
N ASP A 74 -36.89 20.39 9.30
CA ASP A 74 -35.54 19.89 9.57
C ASP A 74 -34.53 21.05 9.59
N GLN A 75 -34.53 21.89 8.56
CA GLN A 75 -33.58 22.99 8.37
C GLN A 75 -33.43 23.91 9.60
N PRO A 76 -34.49 24.39 10.27
CA PRO A 76 -34.34 25.23 11.47
C PRO A 76 -33.78 24.49 12.68
N ALA A 77 -33.86 23.15 12.71
CA ALA A 77 -33.32 22.32 13.78
C ALA A 77 -31.86 21.87 13.52
N LEU A 78 -31.34 22.05 12.30
CA LEU A 78 -29.99 21.65 11.94
C LEU A 78 -28.94 22.68 12.37
N ARG A 79 -27.75 22.17 12.72
CA ARG A 79 -26.56 23.01 12.91
C ARG A 79 -26.04 23.49 11.55
N PRO A 80 -25.35 24.65 11.51
CA PRO A 80 -24.68 25.08 10.29
C PRO A 80 -23.70 24.02 9.79
N LEU A 81 -23.56 23.91 8.48
CA LEU A 81 -22.62 22.98 7.87
C LEU A 81 -21.19 23.31 8.35
N PRO A 82 -20.42 22.33 8.84
CA PRO A 82 -19.03 22.55 9.18
C PRO A 82 -18.25 23.12 7.99
N LYS A 83 -17.37 24.09 8.24
CA LYS A 83 -16.53 24.70 7.19
C LYS A 83 -15.58 23.69 6.52
N GLN A 84 -15.18 22.67 7.28
CA GLN A 84 -14.31 21.59 6.81
C GLN A 84 -15.15 20.32 6.65
N PRO A 85 -15.10 19.66 5.48
CA PRO A 85 -15.76 18.38 5.29
C PRO A 85 -15.18 17.34 6.27
N TYR A 86 -15.98 16.34 6.60
CA TYR A 86 -15.49 15.20 7.37
C TYR A 86 -14.41 14.47 6.58
N GLU A 87 -13.23 14.32 7.17
CA GLU A 87 -12.12 13.57 6.60
C GLU A 87 -12.04 12.20 7.28
N TYR A 88 -12.14 11.13 6.50
CA TYR A 88 -11.93 9.78 7.02
C TYR A 88 -10.45 9.58 7.35
N VAL A 89 -10.19 9.07 8.54
CA VAL A 89 -8.85 8.75 9.02
C VAL A 89 -8.80 7.27 9.41
N GLU A 90 -7.92 6.52 8.74
CA GLU A 90 -7.60 5.16 9.12
C GLU A 90 -6.57 5.17 10.25
N ILE A 91 -6.86 4.46 11.33
CA ILE A 91 -5.98 4.37 12.49
C ILE A 91 -5.37 2.97 12.56
N ARG A 92 -4.04 2.90 12.57
CA ARG A 92 -3.29 1.64 12.61
C ARG A 92 -2.13 1.71 13.60
N ARG A 93 -1.90 0.65 14.36
CA ARG A 93 -0.69 0.51 15.19
C ARG A 93 0.41 -0.16 14.39
N CYS A 94 1.58 0.45 14.36
CA CYS A 94 2.77 -0.04 13.66
C CYS A 94 3.98 0.00 14.59
N ARG A 95 4.92 -0.92 14.41
CA ARG A 95 6.22 -0.87 15.09
C ARG A 95 7.23 -0.15 14.20
N VAL A 96 7.95 0.82 14.75
CA VAL A 96 9.03 1.51 14.03
C VAL A 96 10.17 0.53 13.82
N ASN A 97 10.58 0.36 12.58
CA ASN A 97 11.60 -0.59 12.20
C ASN A 97 13.00 -0.02 12.44
N ILE A 98 14.04 -0.86 12.38
CA ILE A 98 15.43 -0.49 12.69
C ILE A 98 16.02 0.52 11.71
N ASP A 99 15.44 0.60 10.51
CA ASP A 99 15.73 1.59 9.48
C ASP A 99 14.94 2.88 9.71
N TYR A 100 14.38 3.10 10.91
CA TYR A 100 13.60 4.28 11.31
C TYR A 100 12.37 4.59 10.43
N HIS A 101 11.79 3.56 9.82
CA HIS A 101 10.56 3.69 9.03
C HIS A 101 9.39 2.90 9.63
N ILE A 102 8.17 3.37 9.35
CA ILE A 102 6.93 2.61 9.46
C ILE A 102 6.39 2.30 8.08
N GLU A 103 5.66 1.19 7.95
CA GLU A 103 4.99 0.82 6.71
C GLU A 103 3.49 1.12 6.82
N PHE A 104 2.96 1.78 5.80
CA PHE A 104 1.52 1.99 5.60
C PHE A 104 1.23 1.89 4.11
N ASP A 105 0.29 1.02 3.72
CA ASP A 105 -0.08 0.73 2.32
C ASP A 105 1.10 0.50 1.37
N GLN A 106 2.02 -0.39 1.76
CA GLN A 106 3.22 -0.74 0.98
C GLN A 106 4.20 0.43 0.76
N HIS A 107 3.98 1.57 1.43
CA HIS A 107 4.86 2.72 1.44
C HIS A 107 5.51 2.90 2.82
N HIS A 108 6.79 3.29 2.83
CA HIS A 108 7.58 3.43 4.04
C HIS A 108 7.75 4.91 4.36
N TYR A 109 7.36 5.32 5.56
CA TYR A 109 7.48 6.70 6.02
C TYR A 109 8.48 6.76 7.17
N SER A 110 9.44 7.66 7.05
CA SER A 110 10.44 7.86 8.12
C SER A 110 9.81 8.43 9.39
N VAL A 111 10.38 8.09 10.52
CA VAL A 111 10.03 8.58 11.86
C VAL A 111 11.34 8.96 12.54
N PRO A 112 11.39 9.95 13.46
CA PRO A 112 12.62 10.27 14.16
C PRO A 112 13.27 9.03 14.78
N HIS A 113 14.57 8.86 14.55
CA HIS A 113 15.30 7.63 14.91
C HIS A 113 15.17 7.20 16.38
N GLN A 114 14.90 8.13 17.30
CA GLN A 114 14.69 7.85 18.72
C GLN A 114 13.49 6.93 18.99
N TYR A 115 12.57 6.77 18.04
CA TYR A 115 11.40 5.90 18.15
C TYR A 115 11.64 4.49 17.59
N VAL A 116 12.85 4.16 17.13
CA VAL A 116 13.17 2.81 16.61
C VAL A 116 12.82 1.74 17.64
N GLY A 117 12.04 0.74 17.22
CA GLY A 117 11.61 -0.37 18.07
C GLY A 117 10.35 -0.09 18.90
N GLU A 118 9.89 1.16 18.98
CA GLU A 118 8.66 1.55 19.66
C GLU A 118 7.41 1.22 18.84
N GLN A 119 6.26 1.09 19.53
CA GLN A 119 4.95 1.06 18.88
C GLN A 119 4.40 2.47 18.74
N VAL A 120 3.97 2.82 17.53
CA VAL A 120 3.38 4.10 17.18
C VAL A 120 2.01 3.90 16.55
N GLU A 121 1.18 4.94 16.63
CA GLU A 121 -0.11 5.00 15.96
C GLU A 121 0.01 5.82 14.68
N VAL A 122 -0.36 5.22 13.57
CA VAL A 122 -0.46 5.86 12.25
C VAL A 122 -1.91 6.28 12.08
N GLN A 123 -2.12 7.56 11.82
CA GLN A 123 -3.40 8.15 11.45
C GLN A 123 -3.27 8.60 10.00
N ALA A 124 -3.96 7.92 9.09
CA ALA A 124 -3.83 8.13 7.66
C ALA A 124 -5.15 8.62 7.06
N SER A 125 -5.14 9.85 6.55
CA SER A 125 -6.23 10.39 5.73
C SER A 125 -5.98 10.11 4.25
N ASP A 126 -6.80 10.65 3.34
CA ASP A 126 -6.58 10.47 1.90
C ASP A 126 -5.27 11.15 1.41
N HIS A 127 -4.80 12.17 2.14
CA HIS A 127 -3.68 13.01 1.72
C HIS A 127 -2.51 13.04 2.69
N LEU A 128 -2.70 12.60 3.94
CA LEU A 128 -1.69 12.71 4.99
C LEU A 128 -1.52 11.40 5.77
N VAL A 129 -0.28 11.11 6.15
CA VAL A 129 0.09 10.05 7.10
C VAL A 129 0.74 10.72 8.31
N GLN A 130 0.04 10.75 9.43
CA GLN A 130 0.53 11.26 10.70
C GLN A 130 0.93 10.11 11.60
N VAL A 131 2.11 10.20 12.20
CA VAL A 131 2.61 9.21 13.15
C VAL A 131 2.60 9.82 14.53
N HIS A 132 1.97 9.12 15.48
CA HIS A 132 1.81 9.53 16.86
C HIS A 132 2.48 8.53 17.80
N PHE A 133 3.20 9.04 18.78
CA PHE A 133 3.70 8.27 19.92
C PHE A 133 3.11 8.83 21.19
N ARG A 134 2.35 8.01 21.94
CA ARG A 134 1.67 8.43 23.19
C ARG A 134 0.88 9.73 23.04
N GLN A 135 0.00 9.79 22.03
CA GLN A 135 -0.85 10.96 21.68
C GLN A 135 -0.11 12.21 21.17
N ARG A 136 1.23 12.21 21.11
CA ARG A 136 2.01 13.29 20.50
C ARG A 136 2.34 12.96 19.06
N GLN A 137 2.07 13.87 18.13
CA GLN A 137 2.53 13.74 16.75
C GLN A 137 4.06 13.81 16.70
N VAL A 138 4.69 12.80 16.10
CA VAL A 138 6.15 12.68 15.98
C VAL A 138 6.64 12.78 14.54
N ALA A 139 5.78 12.53 13.56
CA ALA A 139 6.07 12.72 12.14
C ALA A 139 4.77 12.99 11.37
N SER A 140 4.87 13.67 10.23
CA SER A 140 3.76 13.89 9.31
C SER A 140 4.28 13.90 7.87
N HIS A 141 3.64 13.14 6.99
CA HIS A 141 4.06 12.97 5.60
C HIS A 141 2.87 13.07 4.66
N PRO A 142 3.03 13.64 3.45
CA PRO A 142 2.05 13.46 2.39
C PRO A 142 1.86 11.98 2.07
N ARG A 143 0.60 11.51 2.01
CA ARG A 143 0.29 10.12 1.67
C ARG A 143 0.68 9.83 0.22
N ARG A 144 1.28 8.66 0.01
CA ARG A 144 1.65 8.12 -1.28
C ARG A 144 0.89 6.81 -1.50
N HIS A 145 0.06 6.79 -2.54
CA HIS A 145 -0.73 5.63 -2.98
C HIS A 145 0.06 4.70 -3.91
N ARG A 146 1.39 4.66 -3.76
CA ARG A 146 2.28 3.80 -4.56
C ARG A 146 3.37 3.21 -3.67
N PRO A 147 3.84 1.98 -3.96
CA PRO A 147 4.97 1.41 -3.23
C PRO A 147 6.21 2.31 -3.28
N GLY A 148 6.93 2.40 -2.16
CA GLY A 148 8.14 3.20 -2.09
C GLY A 148 8.53 3.59 -0.66
N THR A 149 9.35 4.64 -0.59
CA THR A 149 9.86 5.20 0.65
C THR A 149 9.87 6.72 0.57
N THR A 150 9.38 7.37 1.62
CA THR A 150 9.45 8.81 1.85
C THR A 150 10.25 9.04 3.13
N THR A 151 11.40 9.68 2.99
CA THR A 151 12.34 9.91 4.09
C THR A 151 12.60 11.40 4.25
N GLU A 152 12.43 11.89 5.48
CA GLU A 152 12.76 13.25 5.86
C GLU A 152 14.15 13.27 6.49
N ALA A 153 15.01 14.18 6.03
CA ALA A 153 16.39 14.26 6.48
C ALA A 153 16.51 14.50 7.99
N GLY A 154 15.60 15.30 8.58
CA GLY A 154 15.57 15.57 10.02
C GLY A 154 15.23 14.36 10.91
N HIS A 155 14.65 13.30 10.34
CA HIS A 155 14.39 12.06 11.09
C HIS A 155 15.65 11.21 11.26
N MET A 156 16.66 11.47 10.44
CA MET A 156 17.93 10.76 10.50
C MET A 156 18.73 11.19 11.74
N PRO A 157 19.51 10.28 12.35
CA PRO A 157 20.37 10.65 13.46
C PRO A 157 21.48 11.61 13.01
N ALA A 158 21.57 12.77 13.65
CA ALA A 158 22.72 13.66 13.52
C ALA A 158 23.94 12.94 14.10
N ARG A 159 24.83 12.46 13.21
CA ARG A 159 26.11 11.78 13.48
C ARG A 159 26.21 11.18 14.90
N HIS A 160 25.82 9.90 14.94
CA HIS A 160 26.54 8.78 15.55
C HIS A 160 26.24 8.28 16.98
N ARG A 161 26.46 6.95 17.08
CA ARG A 161 27.26 6.24 18.10
C ARG A 161 26.58 5.94 19.44
N LYS A 162 26.12 4.68 19.58
CA LYS A 162 26.80 3.67 20.45
C LYS A 162 25.97 2.43 20.82
N GLN A 163 24.67 2.35 20.51
CA GLN A 163 23.82 1.26 21.06
C GLN A 163 22.74 0.72 20.11
N GLN A 164 23.01 0.62 18.81
CA GLN A 164 22.14 -0.20 17.95
C GLN A 164 22.62 -1.65 17.96
N GLN A 165 21.71 -2.61 18.19
CA GLN A 165 22.01 -4.04 18.14
C GLN A 165 22.60 -4.49 16.79
N TRP A 166 22.36 -3.72 15.72
CA TRP A 166 22.77 -4.05 14.36
C TRP A 166 23.69 -2.99 13.78
N THR A 167 24.83 -3.42 13.25
CA THR A 167 25.83 -2.59 12.56
C THR A 167 26.10 -3.17 11.18
N PRO A 168 26.63 -2.38 10.21
CA PRO A 168 26.98 -2.91 8.90
C PRO A 168 27.99 -4.05 9.00
N GLY A 169 28.94 -3.94 9.95
CA GLY A 169 29.92 -4.99 10.23
C GLY A 169 29.28 -6.29 10.74
N ARG A 170 28.28 -6.21 11.63
CA ARG A 170 27.56 -7.39 12.11
C ARG A 170 26.75 -8.07 11.00
N LEU A 171 26.08 -7.29 10.15
CA LEU A 171 25.34 -7.82 8.99
C LEU A 171 26.28 -8.50 7.99
N LYS A 172 27.43 -7.88 7.69
CA LYS A 172 28.46 -8.48 6.82
C LYS A 172 29.06 -9.75 7.43
N SER A 173 29.30 -9.77 8.74
CA SER A 173 29.80 -10.98 9.41
C SER A 173 28.80 -12.13 9.29
N TRP A 174 27.53 -11.89 9.62
CA TRP A 174 26.49 -12.91 9.50
C TRP A 174 26.30 -13.37 8.04
N ALA A 175 26.35 -12.45 7.08
CA ALA A 175 26.32 -12.78 5.66
C ALA A 175 27.49 -13.69 5.25
N ARG A 176 28.69 -13.42 5.77
CA ARG A 176 29.89 -14.24 5.54
C ARG A 176 29.72 -15.66 6.08
N ASP A 177 29.11 -15.81 7.25
CA ASP A 177 28.86 -17.12 7.87
C ASP A 177 27.90 -17.98 7.04
N ILE A 178 27.04 -17.35 6.22
CA ILE A 178 26.15 -18.03 5.28
C ILE A 178 26.90 -18.42 4.00
N GLY A 179 27.69 -17.49 3.45
CA GLY A 179 28.54 -17.74 2.30
C GLY A 179 29.01 -16.48 1.55
N PRO A 180 29.95 -16.64 0.59
CA PRO A 180 30.60 -15.53 -0.10
C PRO A 180 29.64 -14.72 -0.97
N ASP A 181 28.70 -15.37 -1.67
CA ASP A 181 27.74 -14.68 -2.54
C ASP A 181 26.70 -13.89 -1.75
N THR A 182 26.31 -14.41 -0.57
CA THR A 182 25.46 -13.68 0.37
C THR A 182 26.17 -12.44 0.90
N LEU A 183 27.47 -12.53 1.22
CA LEU A 183 28.27 -11.38 1.64
C LEU A 183 28.35 -10.29 0.55
N ILE A 184 28.56 -10.69 -0.71
CA ILE A 184 28.60 -9.76 -1.85
C ILE A 184 27.27 -9.02 -1.96
N TRP A 185 26.16 -9.77 -2.02
CA TRP A 185 24.84 -9.16 -2.19
C TRP A 185 24.50 -8.18 -1.05
N VAL A 186 24.78 -8.55 0.21
CA VAL A 186 24.56 -7.69 1.37
C VAL A 186 25.47 -6.45 1.34
N SER A 187 26.74 -6.62 0.95
CA SER A 187 27.70 -5.52 0.87
C SER A 187 27.29 -4.49 -0.19
N ASP A 188 26.83 -4.95 -1.34
CA ASP A 188 26.38 -4.07 -2.43
C ASP A 188 25.16 -3.26 -2.01
N ARG A 189 24.16 -3.88 -1.36
CA ARG A 189 22.97 -3.16 -0.88
C ARG A 189 23.31 -2.10 0.16
N LEU A 190 24.26 -2.38 1.05
CA LEU A 190 24.73 -1.41 2.04
C LEU A 190 25.51 -0.25 1.40
N ALA A 191 26.18 -0.48 0.27
CA ALA A 191 26.98 0.53 -0.44
C ALA A 191 26.15 1.37 -1.42
N GLU A 192 25.06 0.83 -1.99
CA GLU A 192 24.16 1.55 -2.90
C GLU A 192 23.40 2.70 -2.24
N ARG A 193 23.28 2.70 -0.92
CA ARG A 193 22.55 3.72 -0.17
C ARG A 193 23.54 4.69 0.44
N GLU A 194 23.23 5.99 0.35
CA GLU A 194 23.97 7.05 1.04
C GLU A 194 24.06 6.77 2.55
N HIS A 195 23.01 6.17 3.11
CA HIS A 195 22.94 5.73 4.50
C HIS A 195 22.70 4.20 4.57
N PRO A 196 23.67 3.41 5.07
CA PRO A 196 23.56 1.95 5.16
C PRO A 196 22.33 1.46 5.93
N GLU A 197 21.84 2.24 6.89
CA GLU A 197 20.67 1.92 7.72
C GLU A 197 19.42 1.66 6.89
N GLN A 198 19.26 2.37 5.77
CA GLN A 198 18.13 2.18 4.84
C GLN A 198 18.14 0.81 4.17
N ALA A 199 19.31 0.17 4.07
CA ALA A 199 19.44 -1.18 3.53
C ALA A 199 19.29 -2.27 4.59
N TYR A 200 19.28 -1.93 5.90
CA TYR A 200 19.24 -2.93 6.97
C TYR A 200 17.99 -3.81 6.91
N ARG A 201 16.83 -3.23 6.62
CA ARG A 201 15.58 -4.00 6.50
C ARG A 201 15.65 -5.07 5.42
N VAL A 202 16.24 -4.71 4.27
CA VAL A 202 16.41 -5.63 3.15
C VAL A 202 17.46 -6.70 3.48
N CYS A 203 18.58 -6.31 4.10
CA CYS A 203 19.64 -7.23 4.50
C CYS A 203 19.15 -8.22 5.57
N LEU A 204 18.47 -7.76 6.62
CA LEU A 204 17.85 -8.66 7.61
C LEU A 204 16.76 -9.53 7.00
N GLY A 205 15.97 -9.00 6.07
CA GLY A 205 14.98 -9.77 5.34
C GLY A 205 15.61 -10.93 4.55
N LEU A 206 16.82 -10.74 3.99
CA LEU A 206 17.60 -11.80 3.37
C LEU A 206 18.16 -12.78 4.40
N LEU A 207 18.87 -12.28 5.42
CA LEU A 207 19.57 -13.11 6.40
C LEU A 207 18.60 -13.99 7.21
N ASN A 208 17.38 -13.50 7.48
CA ASN A 208 16.35 -14.28 8.16
C ASN A 208 15.78 -15.42 7.31
N LEU A 209 16.04 -15.48 5.99
CA LEU A 209 15.65 -16.64 5.18
C LEU A 209 16.39 -17.92 5.58
N THR A 210 17.49 -17.82 6.34
CA THR A 210 18.17 -18.99 6.93
C THR A 210 17.28 -19.79 7.89
N ARG A 211 16.19 -19.19 8.39
CA ARG A 211 15.17 -19.88 9.20
C ARG A 211 14.31 -20.83 8.37
N GLU A 212 14.15 -20.55 7.07
CA GLU A 212 13.30 -21.32 6.15
C GLU A 212 14.12 -22.17 5.18
N TYR A 213 15.35 -21.76 4.86
CA TYR A 213 16.21 -22.38 3.86
C TYR A 213 17.62 -22.63 4.43
N PRO A 214 18.26 -23.78 4.14
CA PRO A 214 19.66 -24.01 4.49
C PRO A 214 20.61 -22.94 3.91
N SER A 215 21.68 -22.61 4.65
CA SER A 215 22.65 -21.57 4.24
C SER A 215 23.23 -21.80 2.84
N GLN A 216 23.49 -23.06 2.47
CA GLN A 216 23.99 -23.43 1.14
C GLN A 216 23.02 -23.01 0.01
N ARG A 217 21.72 -23.23 0.20
CA ARG A 217 20.68 -22.84 -0.76
C ARG A 217 20.56 -21.34 -0.85
N LEU A 218 20.60 -20.65 0.29
CA LEU A 218 20.56 -19.19 0.32
C LEU A 218 21.76 -18.57 -0.40
N ASN A 219 22.97 -19.09 -0.17
CA ASN A 219 24.17 -18.63 -0.87
C ASN A 219 24.08 -18.89 -2.38
N ALA A 220 23.63 -20.08 -2.80
CA ALA A 220 23.42 -20.38 -4.23
C ALA A 220 22.36 -19.46 -4.89
N GLY A 221 21.28 -19.14 -4.16
CA GLY A 221 20.30 -18.15 -4.62
C GLY A 221 20.88 -16.74 -4.75
N CYS A 222 21.74 -16.32 -3.82
CA CYS A 222 22.48 -15.06 -3.90
C CYS A 222 23.45 -15.04 -5.08
N ARG A 223 24.13 -16.17 -5.36
CA ARG A 223 25.03 -16.31 -6.53
C ARG A 223 24.32 -16.03 -7.85
N ILE A 224 23.14 -16.64 -8.03
CA ILE A 224 22.29 -16.39 -9.21
C ILE A 224 21.87 -14.92 -9.25
N ALA A 225 21.43 -14.37 -8.12
CA ALA A 225 21.02 -12.98 -8.05
C ALA A 225 22.15 -12.00 -8.40
N ASN A 226 23.37 -12.24 -7.93
CA ASN A 226 24.54 -11.42 -8.24
C ASN A 226 24.89 -11.48 -9.73
N ARG A 227 24.90 -12.67 -10.33
CA ARG A 227 25.18 -12.86 -11.77
C ARG A 227 24.19 -12.12 -12.66
N GLU A 228 22.92 -12.16 -12.29
CA GLU A 228 21.81 -11.61 -13.07
C GLU A 228 21.50 -10.14 -12.70
N GLY A 229 22.29 -9.52 -11.82
CA GLY A 229 22.07 -8.12 -11.37
C GLY A 229 20.78 -7.92 -10.56
N LEU A 230 20.26 -8.95 -9.90
CA LEU A 230 18.99 -8.92 -9.17
C LEU A 230 19.17 -8.35 -7.76
N ASN A 231 18.81 -7.07 -7.60
CA ASN A 231 18.99 -6.33 -6.34
C ASN A 231 17.80 -6.36 -5.36
N ARG A 232 16.66 -6.97 -5.73
CA ARG A 232 15.46 -7.01 -4.88
C ARG A 232 15.33 -8.34 -4.15
N LEU A 233 15.05 -8.29 -2.84
CA LEU A 233 14.79 -9.48 -2.02
C LEU A 233 13.71 -10.40 -2.59
N LYS A 234 12.68 -9.83 -3.25
CA LYS A 234 11.62 -10.61 -3.89
C LYS A 234 12.14 -11.57 -4.96
N HIS A 235 13.22 -11.22 -5.66
CA HIS A 235 13.82 -12.06 -6.69
C HIS A 235 14.55 -13.26 -6.07
N ILE A 236 15.28 -13.04 -4.97
CA ILE A 236 15.92 -14.14 -4.23
C ILE A 236 14.87 -15.10 -3.67
N LYS A 237 13.78 -14.56 -3.10
CA LYS A 237 12.65 -15.40 -2.65
C LYS A 237 12.05 -16.20 -3.80
N ALA A 238 11.91 -15.62 -4.99
CA ALA A 238 11.40 -16.32 -6.17
C ALA A 238 12.34 -17.46 -6.61
N ILE A 239 13.66 -17.22 -6.64
CA ILE A 239 14.69 -18.23 -6.96
C ILE A 239 14.61 -19.42 -6.00
N LEU A 240 14.53 -19.17 -4.69
CA LEU A 240 14.47 -20.21 -3.67
C LEU A 240 13.16 -21.01 -3.72
N ARG A 241 12.03 -20.34 -4.02
CA ARG A 241 10.72 -20.99 -4.18
C ARG A 241 10.65 -21.86 -5.43
N SER A 242 11.24 -21.43 -6.54
CA SER A 242 11.26 -22.19 -7.79
C SER A 242 12.33 -23.30 -7.82
N ASN A 243 13.13 -23.44 -6.75
CA ASN A 243 14.27 -24.35 -6.67
C ASN A 243 15.34 -24.13 -7.76
N ARG A 244 15.37 -22.95 -8.40
CA ARG A 244 16.39 -22.64 -9.42
C ARG A 244 17.80 -22.66 -8.85
N ASP A 245 17.94 -22.42 -7.55
CA ASP A 245 19.19 -22.54 -6.80
C ASP A 245 19.78 -23.97 -6.75
N LYS A 246 18.96 -25.00 -7.02
CA LYS A 246 19.38 -26.41 -7.00
C LYS A 246 19.73 -26.96 -8.38
N LEU A 247 19.40 -26.24 -9.45
CA LEU A 247 19.65 -26.72 -10.80
C LEU A 247 21.15 -26.70 -11.08
N PRO A 248 21.69 -27.71 -11.78
CA PRO A 248 23.06 -27.69 -12.23
C PRO A 248 23.28 -26.46 -13.11
N GLU A 249 24.47 -25.88 -12.95
CA GLU A 249 24.85 -24.69 -13.67
C GLU A 249 24.85 -25.01 -15.17
N GLN A 250 23.96 -24.37 -15.92
CA GLN A 250 23.99 -24.45 -17.38
C GLN A 250 25.23 -23.69 -17.81
N LEU A 251 26.31 -24.43 -18.07
CA LEU A 251 27.48 -23.90 -18.76
C LEU A 251 26.97 -23.25 -20.06
N PRO A 252 27.44 -22.05 -20.41
CA PRO A 252 27.11 -21.50 -21.72
C PRO A 252 27.56 -22.55 -22.74
N LEU A 253 26.58 -23.15 -23.42
CA LEU A 253 26.85 -23.87 -24.65
C LEU A 253 27.43 -22.80 -25.58
N ASN A 254 28.75 -22.82 -25.76
CA ASN A 254 29.36 -22.28 -26.96
C ASN A 254 28.83 -23.15 -28.11
N ALA A 255 27.58 -22.91 -28.48
CA ALA A 255 27.06 -23.36 -29.76
C ALA A 255 27.71 -22.44 -30.79
N GLU A 256 28.97 -22.71 -31.11
CA GLU A 256 29.45 -22.44 -32.45
C GLU A 256 28.58 -23.30 -33.37
N LEU A 257 27.45 -22.75 -33.78
CA LEU A 257 26.60 -23.37 -34.79
C LEU A 257 27.49 -23.50 -36.03
N PRO A 258 27.65 -24.71 -36.59
CA PRO A 258 28.42 -24.87 -37.81
C PRO A 258 27.75 -24.02 -38.89
N GLN A 259 28.41 -22.91 -39.26
CA GLN A 259 27.93 -21.99 -40.31
C GLN A 259 28.03 -22.61 -41.71
N HIS A 260 28.63 -23.80 -41.81
CA HIS A 260 28.80 -24.57 -43.04
C HIS A 260 27.82 -25.74 -43.05
N HIS A 261 26.62 -25.49 -43.58
CA HIS A 261 25.68 -26.54 -43.96
C HIS A 261 25.21 -26.27 -45.39
N GLU A 262 25.09 -27.30 -46.23
CA GLU A 262 24.72 -27.20 -47.65
C GLU A 262 23.41 -26.40 -47.90
N ASN A 263 22.50 -26.43 -46.92
CA ASN A 263 21.22 -25.73 -46.97
C ASN A 263 21.24 -24.28 -46.46
N ILE A 264 22.36 -23.79 -45.92
CA ILE A 264 22.49 -22.39 -45.45
C ILE A 264 23.08 -21.55 -46.59
N ARG A 265 22.21 -20.86 -47.33
CA ARG A 265 22.62 -19.95 -48.40
C ARG A 265 23.01 -18.59 -47.82
N GLY A 266 24.24 -18.16 -48.08
CA GLY A 266 24.75 -16.87 -47.64
C GLY A 266 24.11 -15.68 -48.37
N PRO A 267 24.32 -14.45 -47.87
CA PRO A 267 23.70 -13.23 -48.41
C PRO A 267 24.06 -12.89 -49.88
N LYS A 268 25.00 -13.61 -50.50
CA LYS A 268 25.34 -13.50 -51.94
C LYS A 268 24.43 -14.32 -52.86
N SER A 269 23.48 -15.08 -52.31
CA SER A 269 22.58 -15.96 -53.08
C SER A 269 21.27 -15.30 -53.51
N PHE A 270 21.09 -14.02 -53.20
CA PHE A 270 19.96 -13.22 -53.66
C PHE A 270 20.48 -12.21 -54.70
N HIS A 271 20.13 -12.43 -55.97
CA HIS A 271 20.30 -11.47 -57.07
C HIS A 271 18.97 -10.77 -57.32
#